data_AF-A0A9E1X3R7-F1
#
_entry.id   AF-A0A9E1X3R7-F1
#
_cell.length_a   1.000
_cell.length_b   1.000
_cell.length_c   1.000
_cell.angle_alpha   90.00
_cell.angle_beta   90.00
_cell.angle_gamma   90.00
#
_symmetry.space_group_name_H-M   'P 1'
#
loop_
_entity.id
_entity.type
_entity.pdbx_description
1 polymer ?
#
loop_
_entity_poly.entity_id
_entity_poly.type
_entity_poly.pdbx_seq_one_letter_code
_entity_poly.pdbx_strand_id
1 'polypeptide(L)'
;MKQRYIGKNIVAFMLALSTLIMVAVVPAQAETRWVSDVPIMEELDIVVDLGFSFDSPNGRIIGIFATSTADAAKVKGFYDEALEALGWARQNESWYRGSEMISLTRADTSFGIVWRLMVQPR
;
A
#
# COMPACT_ATOMS: atom_id res chain seq x y z
N MET A 1 -22.36 68.13 -8.67
CA MET A 1 -20.89 68.28 -8.52
C MET A 1 -20.38 67.10 -7.70
N LYS A 2 -19.34 66.39 -8.18
CA LYS A 2 -18.48 65.39 -7.48
C LYS A 2 -19.14 64.03 -7.16
N GLN A 3 -19.11 63.01 -8.04
CA GLN A 3 -17.92 62.26 -8.52
C GLN A 3 -17.03 61.82 -7.35
N ARG A 4 -17.38 60.71 -6.65
CA ARG A 4 -16.44 60.00 -5.75
C ARG A 4 -16.82 58.59 -5.24
N TYR A 5 -17.82 57.90 -5.83
CA TYR A 5 -18.24 56.57 -5.34
C TYR A 5 -17.97 55.39 -6.28
N ILE A 6 -17.24 55.59 -7.39
CA ILE A 6 -17.00 54.53 -8.39
C ILE A 6 -15.67 53.79 -8.15
N GLY A 7 -14.68 54.43 -7.53
CA GLY A 7 -13.33 53.84 -7.39
C GLY A 7 -13.15 52.84 -6.24
N LYS A 8 -14.06 52.76 -5.27
CA LYS A 8 -13.86 51.94 -4.06
C LYS A 8 -14.24 50.47 -4.24
N ASN A 9 -15.11 50.17 -5.22
CA ASN A 9 -15.60 48.81 -5.46
C ASN A 9 -14.68 48.00 -6.39
N ILE A 10 -13.84 48.67 -7.20
CA ILE A 10 -12.96 48.00 -8.17
C ILE A 10 -11.72 47.41 -7.46
N VAL A 11 -11.16 48.14 -6.50
CA VAL A 11 -10.00 47.68 -5.71
C VAL A 11 -10.38 46.52 -4.78
N ALA A 12 -11.59 46.56 -4.20
CA ALA A 12 -12.09 45.48 -3.35
C ALA A 12 -12.34 44.18 -4.15
N PHE A 13 -12.76 44.29 -5.41
CA PHE A 13 -12.91 43.13 -6.30
C PHE A 13 -11.56 42.55 -6.76
N MET A 14 -10.55 43.40 -7.01
CA MET A 14 -9.21 42.93 -7.37
C MET A 14 -8.46 42.23 -6.22
N LEU A 15 -8.70 42.63 -4.97
CA LEU A 15 -8.08 41.98 -3.80
C LEU A 15 -8.75 40.65 -3.41
N ALA A 16 -10.03 40.47 -3.76
CA ALA A 16 -10.76 39.22 -3.49
C ALA A 16 -10.40 38.09 -4.49
N LEU A 17 -9.86 38.43 -5.65
CA LEU A 17 -9.51 37.45 -6.69
C LEU A 17 -8.09 36.86 -6.52
N SER A 18 -7.21 37.51 -5.75
CA SER A 18 -5.83 37.05 -5.53
C SER A 18 -5.65 35.99 -4.45
N THR A 19 -6.70 35.68 -3.68
CA THR A 19 -6.67 34.66 -2.62
C THR A 19 -7.13 33.26 -3.06
N LEU A 20 -7.45 33.09 -4.35
CA LEU A 20 -7.81 31.80 -4.89
C LEU A 20 -6.60 31.20 -5.60
N ILE A 21 -6.29 29.94 -5.28
CA ILE A 21 -5.21 29.11 -5.83
C ILE A 21 -3.94 29.08 -4.95
N MET A 22 -4.10 28.59 -3.72
CA MET A 22 -3.16 27.60 -3.19
C MET A 22 -3.84 26.23 -3.32
N VAL A 23 -3.71 25.59 -4.49
CA VAL A 23 -3.96 24.16 -4.58
C VAL A 23 -2.70 23.49 -4.04
N ALA A 24 -2.77 22.93 -2.84
CA ALA A 24 -1.75 22.02 -2.38
C ALA A 24 -1.75 20.84 -3.36
N VAL A 25 -0.70 20.72 -4.17
CA VAL A 25 -0.42 19.49 -4.91
C VAL A 25 -0.05 18.46 -3.86
N VAL A 26 -1.04 17.72 -3.37
CA VAL A 26 -0.77 16.50 -2.60
C VAL A 26 -0.09 15.57 -3.60
N PRO A 27 1.16 15.13 -3.36
CA PRO A 27 1.75 14.10 -4.21
C PRO A 27 0.78 12.91 -4.14
N ALA A 28 0.30 12.45 -5.29
CA ALA A 28 -0.38 11.17 -5.35
C ALA A 28 0.65 10.11 -4.95
N GLN A 29 0.73 9.79 -3.66
CA GLN A 29 1.37 8.58 -3.20
C GLN A 29 0.63 7.48 -3.96
N ALA A 30 1.34 6.80 -4.86
CA ALA A 30 0.82 5.63 -5.53
C ALA A 30 0.25 4.74 -4.43
N GLU A 31 -1.08 4.62 -4.35
CA GLU A 31 -1.71 3.84 -3.31
C GLU A 31 -1.09 2.45 -3.39
N THR A 32 -0.48 1.99 -2.29
CA THR A 32 -0.07 0.60 -2.04
C THR A 32 -1.31 -0.30 -1.93
N ARG A 33 -2.30 -0.07 -2.78
CA ARG A 33 -3.57 -0.80 -2.85
C ARG A 33 -3.33 -2.28 -3.15
N TRP A 34 -2.24 -2.60 -3.84
CA TRP A 34 -1.78 -3.97 -4.08
C TRP A 34 -1.30 -4.69 -2.81
N VAL A 35 -0.85 -3.96 -1.78
CA VAL A 35 -0.46 -4.49 -0.47
C VAL A 35 -1.63 -4.52 0.50
N SER A 36 -2.65 -3.67 0.30
CA SER A 36 -3.70 -3.41 1.29
C SER A 36 -4.50 -4.64 1.75
N ASP A 37 -4.54 -5.71 0.96
CA ASP A 37 -5.29 -6.93 1.27
C ASP A 37 -4.45 -7.99 1.98
N VAL A 38 -3.15 -7.73 2.15
CA VAL A 38 -2.19 -8.64 2.74
C VAL A 38 -1.56 -7.95 3.95
N PRO A 39 -1.70 -8.52 5.16
CA PRO A 39 -1.15 -7.90 6.35
C PRO A 39 0.37 -7.80 6.25
N ILE A 40 0.92 -6.61 6.51
CA ILE A 40 2.37 -6.40 6.56
C ILE A 40 2.78 -6.25 8.02
N MET A 41 3.68 -7.13 8.45
CA MET A 41 4.29 -7.04 9.78
C MET A 41 5.16 -5.79 9.85
N GLU A 42 5.08 -5.05 10.95
CA GLU A 42 5.80 -3.79 11.16
C GLU A 42 7.33 -3.93 11.04
N GLU A 43 7.88 -5.09 11.40
CA GLU A 43 9.33 -5.38 11.33
C GLU A 43 9.78 -5.92 9.96
N LEU A 44 8.91 -5.87 8.94
CA LEU A 44 9.26 -6.19 7.56
C LEU A 44 9.51 -4.90 6.77
N ASP A 45 10.72 -4.76 6.25
CA ASP A 45 11.07 -3.69 5.32
C ASP A 45 10.78 -4.17 3.88
N ILE A 46 9.74 -3.62 3.26
CA ILE A 46 9.36 -3.99 1.88
C ILE A 46 10.44 -3.52 0.90
N VAL A 47 10.92 -4.45 0.07
CA VAL A 47 11.80 -4.16 -1.07
C VAL A 47 10.93 -3.79 -2.26
N VAL A 48 10.54 -2.52 -2.34
CA VAL A 48 9.55 -2.01 -3.32
C VAL A 48 9.94 -2.33 -4.76
N ASP A 49 11.23 -2.26 -5.11
CA ASP A 49 11.74 -2.52 -6.46
C ASP A 49 11.55 -3.97 -6.93
N LEU A 50 11.30 -4.90 -6.01
CA LEU A 50 11.04 -6.31 -6.31
C LEU A 50 9.55 -6.66 -6.26
N GLY A 51 8.72 -5.76 -5.70
CA GLY A 51 7.29 -5.96 -5.58
C GLY A 51 6.57 -5.89 -6.93
N PHE A 52 5.50 -6.66 -7.11
CA PHE A 52 4.67 -6.60 -8.30
C PHE A 52 3.23 -7.03 -8.03
N SER A 53 2.33 -6.59 -8.91
CA SER A 53 0.93 -7.02 -8.93
C SER A 53 0.41 -7.08 -10.36
N PHE A 54 -0.33 -8.14 -10.67
CA PHE A 54 -1.00 -8.35 -11.94
C PHE A 54 -2.46 -8.74 -11.67
N ASP A 55 -3.39 -7.97 -12.20
CA ASP A 55 -4.82 -8.27 -12.13
C ASP A 55 -5.33 -8.80 -13.47
N SER A 56 -6.18 -9.82 -13.44
CA SER A 56 -6.83 -10.39 -14.63
C SER A 56 -8.25 -10.89 -14.29
N PRO A 57 -9.08 -11.19 -15.29
CA PRO A 57 -10.38 -11.84 -15.06
C PRO A 57 -10.28 -13.17 -14.31
N ASN A 58 -9.15 -13.86 -14.41
CA ASN A 58 -8.92 -15.17 -13.77
C ASN A 58 -8.37 -15.05 -12.34
N GLY A 59 -8.31 -13.82 -11.81
CA GLY A 59 -7.74 -13.51 -10.50
C GLY A 59 -6.46 -12.70 -10.61
N ARG A 60 -5.89 -12.39 -9.44
CA ARG A 60 -4.72 -11.54 -9.27
C ARG A 60 -3.51 -12.33 -8.83
N ILE A 61 -2.33 -11.84 -9.19
CA ILE A 61 -1.05 -12.33 -8.68
C ILE A 61 -0.35 -11.15 -8.03
N ILE A 62 0.03 -11.30 -6.76
CA ILE A 62 0.78 -10.29 -6.01
C ILE A 62 2.06 -10.94 -5.49
N GLY A 63 3.20 -10.27 -5.70
CA GLY A 63 4.49 -10.64 -5.12
C GLY A 63 5.00 -9.51 -4.24
N ILE A 64 5.21 -9.80 -2.97
CA ILE A 64 5.80 -8.88 -1.99
C ILE A 64 7.11 -9.49 -1.53
N PHE A 65 8.18 -8.70 -1.58
CA PHE A 65 9.49 -9.06 -1.06
C PHE A 65 9.81 -8.13 0.10
N ALA A 66 10.30 -8.69 1.19
CA ALA A 66 10.68 -7.92 2.36
C ALA A 66 11.92 -8.50 3.03
N THR A 67 12.73 -7.63 3.63
CA THR A 67 13.80 -8.02 4.53
C THR A 67 13.36 -7.88 5.97
N SER A 68 13.96 -8.65 6.87
CA SER A 68 13.70 -8.50 8.31
C SER A 68 14.84 -9.06 9.14
N THR A 69 15.03 -8.47 10.31
CA THR A 69 15.90 -8.99 11.38
C THR A 69 15.12 -9.84 12.39
N ALA A 70 13.79 -9.94 12.26
CA ALA A 70 12.95 -10.74 13.12
C ALA A 70 13.21 -12.25 12.96
N ASP A 71 13.03 -12.99 14.05
CA ASP A 71 13.11 -14.45 14.03
C ASP A 71 12.03 -15.06 13.12
N ALA A 72 12.37 -16.17 12.46
CA ALA A 72 11.47 -16.81 11.50
C ALA A 72 10.17 -17.32 12.14
N ALA A 73 10.20 -17.77 13.40
CA ALA A 73 8.99 -18.18 14.11
C ALA A 73 8.09 -16.97 14.39
N LYS A 74 8.67 -15.80 14.66
CA LYS A 74 7.92 -14.56 14.87
C LYS A 74 7.21 -14.11 13.59
N VAL A 75 7.91 -14.12 12.46
CA VAL A 75 7.32 -13.78 11.16
C VAL A 75 6.19 -14.76 10.80
N LYS A 76 6.44 -16.08 10.93
CA LYS A 76 5.40 -17.09 10.67
C LYS A 76 4.18 -16.94 11.58
N GLY A 77 4.40 -16.74 12.88
CA GLY A 77 3.33 -16.57 13.87
C GLY A 77 2.45 -15.35 13.59
N PHE A 78 3.05 -14.22 13.19
CA PHE A 78 2.29 -13.05 12.75
C PHE A 78 1.35 -13.37 11.58
N TYR A 79 1.87 -14.02 10.53
CA TYR A 79 1.06 -14.35 9.36
C TYR A 79 -0.01 -15.41 9.65
N ASP A 80 0.25 -16.34 10.56
CA ASP A 80 -0.76 -17.28 11.02
C ASP A 80 -1.95 -16.57 11.66
N GLU A 81 -1.69 -15.73 12.66
CA GLU A 81 -2.74 -15.00 13.37
C GLU A 81 -3.47 -14.00 12.46
N ALA A 82 -2.71 -13.21 11.69
CA ALA A 82 -3.28 -12.16 10.85
C ALA A 82 -4.12 -12.72 9.70
N LEU A 83 -3.69 -13.81 9.05
CA LEU A 83 -4.44 -14.40 7.94
C LEU A 83 -5.64 -15.20 8.44
N GLU A 84 -5.55 -15.87 9.59
CA GLU A 84 -6.69 -16.54 10.22
C GLU A 84 -7.81 -15.53 10.53
N ALA A 85 -7.47 -14.37 11.12
CA ALA A 85 -8.42 -13.30 11.41
C ALA A 85 -9.11 -12.72 10.15
N LEU A 86 -8.46 -12.84 8.98
CA LEU A 86 -8.98 -12.40 7.68
C LEU A 86 -9.72 -13.51 6.91
N GLY A 87 -9.99 -14.65 7.56
CA GLY A 87 -10.76 -15.77 7.03
C GLY A 87 -9.97 -16.66 6.07
N TRP A 88 -8.64 -16.61 6.11
CA TRP A 88 -7.81 -17.56 5.38
C TRP A 88 -7.63 -18.85 6.19
N ALA A 89 -7.72 -19.99 5.52
CA ALA A 89 -7.50 -21.29 6.14
C ALA A 89 -6.06 -21.75 5.92
N ARG A 90 -5.31 -21.97 7.00
CA ARG A 90 -3.96 -22.56 6.94
C ARG A 90 -4.02 -24.01 6.47
N GLN A 91 -3.22 -24.37 5.47
CA GLN A 91 -2.99 -25.74 5.03
C GLN A 91 -1.51 -25.91 4.65
N ASN A 92 -0.78 -26.76 5.39
CA ASN A 92 0.67 -26.94 5.25
C ASN A 92 1.44 -25.61 5.38
N GLU A 93 2.22 -25.21 4.37
CA GLU A 93 2.99 -23.95 4.35
C GLU A 93 2.27 -22.81 3.59
N SER A 94 0.97 -22.97 3.32
CA SER A 94 0.16 -22.00 2.57
C SER A 94 -1.16 -21.71 3.28
N TRP A 95 -1.83 -20.63 2.85
CA TRP A 95 -3.17 -20.28 3.29
C TRP A 95 -4.11 -20.18 2.09
N TYR A 96 -5.39 -20.49 2.29
CA TYR A 96 -6.37 -20.56 1.21
C TYR A 96 -7.65 -19.82 1.57
N ARG A 97 -8.24 -19.11 0.59
CA ARG A 97 -9.53 -18.43 0.72
C ARG A 97 -10.21 -18.36 -0.64
N GLY A 98 -11.34 -19.05 -0.80
CA GLY A 98 -12.01 -19.15 -2.10
C GLY A 98 -11.11 -19.81 -3.15
N SER A 99 -10.86 -19.09 -4.26
CA SER A 99 -9.95 -19.50 -5.33
C SER A 99 -8.54 -18.92 -5.19
N GLU A 100 -8.22 -18.26 -4.08
CA GLU A 100 -6.90 -17.68 -3.83
C GLU A 100 -6.07 -18.54 -2.87
N MET A 101 -4.74 -18.48 -3.06
CA MET A 101 -3.74 -19.06 -2.18
C MET A 101 -2.68 -18.02 -1.84
N ILE A 102 -2.27 -17.98 -0.57
CA ILE A 102 -1.11 -17.24 -0.07
C ILE A 102 0.00 -18.23 0.28
N SER A 103 1.24 -17.92 -0.13
CA SER A 103 2.43 -18.64 0.34
C SER A 103 3.49 -17.68 0.88
N LEU A 104 4.12 -18.09 2.00
CA LEU A 104 5.20 -17.37 2.65
C LEU A 104 6.48 -18.19 2.52
N THR A 105 7.46 -17.68 1.77
CA THR A 105 8.76 -18.34 1.57
C THR A 105 9.88 -17.51 2.19
N ARG A 106 10.79 -18.17 2.91
CA ARG A 106 12.06 -17.58 3.34
C ARG A 106 13.16 -17.97 2.36
N ALA A 107 14.02 -17.03 2.00
CA ALA A 107 15.25 -17.27 1.26
C ALA A 107 16.43 -16.61 1.98
N ASP A 108 17.49 -17.37 2.22
CA ASP A 108 18.76 -16.83 2.69
C ASP A 108 19.58 -16.40 1.48
N THR A 109 19.89 -15.10 1.40
CA THR A 109 20.66 -14.51 0.28
C THR A 109 21.98 -13.95 0.79
N SER A 110 22.89 -13.61 -0.11
CA SER A 110 24.13 -12.90 0.25
C SER A 110 23.88 -11.52 0.88
N PHE A 111 22.70 -10.94 0.67
CA PHE A 111 22.30 -9.64 1.21
C PHE A 111 21.45 -9.75 2.48
N GLY A 112 21.28 -10.96 3.02
CA GLY A 112 20.48 -11.24 4.21
C GLY A 112 19.25 -12.11 3.93
N ILE A 113 18.38 -12.20 4.93
CA ILE A 113 17.14 -12.98 4.86
C ILE A 113 16.09 -12.17 4.09
N VAL A 114 15.54 -12.78 3.05
CA VAL A 114 14.44 -12.23 2.27
C VAL A 114 13.21 -13.10 2.46
N TRP A 115 12.09 -12.47 2.78
CA TRP A 115 10.77 -13.05 2.80
C TRP A 115 10.06 -12.73 1.50
N ARG A 116 9.45 -13.74 0.91
CA ARG A 116 8.57 -13.62 -0.25
C ARG A 116 7.17 -14.04 0.14
N LEU A 117 6.24 -13.12 0.00
CA LEU A 117 4.82 -13.37 0.19
C LEU A 117 4.13 -13.29 -1.17
N MET A 118 3.48 -14.38 -1.57
CA MET A 118 2.82 -14.52 -2.86
C MET A 118 1.34 -14.72 -2.67
N VAL A 119 0.52 -13.94 -3.37
CA VAL A 119 -0.91 -14.20 -3.59
C VAL A 119 -1.07 -14.68 -5.02
N GLN A 120 -1.81 -15.76 -5.24
CA GLN A 120 -2.11 -16.26 -6.58
C GLN A 120 -3.43 -17.03 -6.63
N PRO A 121 -4.05 -17.18 -7.81
CA PRO A 121 -5.15 -18.11 -8.00
C PRO A 121 -4.68 -19.55 -7.80
N ARG A 122 -5.59 -20.43 -7.33
CA ARG A 122 -5.38 -21.88 -7.25
C ARG A 122 -5.51 -22.54 -8.62
#